data_AF-A0A536HVZ7-F1
#
_entry.id   AF-A0A536HVZ7-F1
#
_cell.length_a   1.000
_cell.length_b   1.000
_cell.length_c   1.000
_cell.angle_alpha   90.00
_cell.angle_beta   90.00
_cell.angle_gamma   90.00
#
_symmetry.space_group_name_H-M   'P 1'
#
loop_
_entity.id
_entity.type
_entity.pdbx_description
1 polymer ?
#
loop_
_entity_poly.entity_id
_entity_poly.type
_entity_poly.pdbx_seq_one_letter_code
_entity_poly.pdbx_strand_id
1 'polypeptide(L)'
;MSQGRGRGPWMRGGPWMRGGPPWAGPSGKRPPWWPEGEPWPPPRPPWMRHRGRFVRRLALMLTGVFILVAGMITVGVWLAAAALGVVQVAGPVRLIAVAALVLAAGGVVIGTRGLRRFAAPVGDLVEGATRIQSGDYGFRVVERGPPELRSVAYAFNAMSERLQATENQRRSFLADVTHELRTPLAIIRGQAEGISDGLYPGDAPHLTPILEAAHTRRPAHAGALGDGQPQPGARAHRRRSAGRRVAGLIQASGRSPPNRAPPGDAR
;
A
#
# COMPACT_ATOMS: atom_id res chain seq x y z
N MET A 1 -55.16 1.36 -1.80
CA MET A 1 -53.80 1.84 -1.46
C MET A 1 -53.03 0.70 -0.82
N SER A 2 -52.11 0.08 -1.55
CA SER A 2 -51.19 -0.95 -1.04
C SER A 2 -49.83 -0.68 -1.67
N GLN A 3 -48.95 -0.01 -0.92
CA GLN A 3 -47.58 0.27 -1.35
C GLN A 3 -46.72 -0.96 -1.13
N GLY A 4 -46.30 -1.59 -2.24
CA GLY A 4 -45.24 -2.59 -2.24
C GLY A 4 -43.90 -1.92 -1.93
N ARG A 5 -43.33 -2.21 -0.75
CA ARG A 5 -41.93 -1.90 -0.43
C ARG A 5 -41.01 -2.78 -1.29
N GLY A 6 -40.61 -2.27 -2.45
CA GLY A 6 -39.58 -2.86 -3.29
C GLY A 6 -38.24 -2.91 -2.56
N ARG A 7 -37.79 -4.12 -2.22
CA ARG A 7 -36.44 -4.36 -1.68
C ARG A 7 -35.42 -4.06 -2.79
N GLY A 8 -34.48 -3.16 -2.51
CA GLY A 8 -33.48 -2.68 -3.48
C GLY A 8 -32.61 -3.79 -4.09
N PRO A 9 -32.16 -3.67 -5.35
CA PRO A 9 -31.39 -4.70 -6.07
C PRO A 9 -30.03 -5.06 -5.45
N TRP A 10 -29.49 -4.21 -4.56
CA TRP A 10 -28.17 -4.39 -3.93
C TRP A 10 -28.10 -5.53 -2.90
N MET A 11 -29.23 -6.12 -2.49
CA MET A 11 -29.25 -7.26 -1.56
C MET A 11 -29.15 -8.64 -2.23
N ARG A 12 -29.15 -8.71 -3.57
CA ARG A 12 -28.83 -9.97 -4.30
C ARG A 12 -27.32 -10.00 -4.51
N GLY A 13 -26.64 -10.99 -3.94
CA GLY A 13 -25.18 -11.15 -3.94
C GLY A 13 -24.48 -10.62 -5.19
N GLY A 14 -23.79 -9.48 -5.03
CA GLY A 14 -23.20 -8.75 -6.13
C GLY A 14 -21.94 -9.41 -6.69
N PRO A 15 -21.50 -9.02 -7.91
CA PRO A 15 -20.32 -9.56 -8.59
C PRO A 15 -19.01 -9.51 -7.81
N TRP A 16 -18.92 -8.71 -6.74
CA TRP A 16 -17.80 -8.67 -5.81
C TRP A 16 -17.54 -10.02 -5.11
N MET A 17 -18.55 -10.89 -5.00
CA MET A 17 -18.39 -12.29 -4.57
C MET A 17 -17.66 -13.17 -5.60
N ARG A 18 -17.69 -12.79 -6.89
CA ARG A 18 -16.96 -13.46 -7.99
C ARG A 18 -15.54 -12.90 -8.20
N GLY A 19 -15.04 -12.08 -7.28
CA GLY A 19 -13.63 -11.68 -7.21
C GLY A 19 -13.19 -10.65 -8.26
N GLY A 20 -14.11 -9.82 -8.76
CA GLY A 20 -13.82 -8.58 -9.49
C GLY A 20 -13.67 -7.37 -8.56
N PRO A 21 -13.08 -6.25 -9.03
CA PRO A 21 -13.00 -5.01 -8.25
C PRO A 21 -14.40 -4.53 -7.81
N PRO A 22 -14.55 -3.92 -6.61
CA PRO A 22 -15.85 -3.51 -6.08
C PRO A 22 -16.58 -2.45 -6.93
N TRP A 23 -15.86 -1.71 -7.77
CA TRP A 23 -16.39 -0.71 -8.70
C TRP A 23 -16.61 -1.25 -10.12
N ALA A 24 -16.27 -2.52 -10.39
CA ALA A 24 -16.55 -3.13 -11.69
C ALA A 24 -18.05 -3.46 -11.78
N GLY A 25 -18.73 -2.87 -12.78
CA GLY A 25 -20.15 -3.13 -13.03
C GLY A 25 -20.43 -4.61 -13.37
N PRO A 26 -21.71 -5.04 -13.33
CA PRO A 26 -22.11 -6.44 -13.59
C PRO A 26 -21.70 -6.98 -14.95
N SER A 27 -21.42 -6.09 -15.91
CA SER A 27 -21.13 -6.42 -17.31
C SER A 27 -19.72 -6.95 -17.55
N GLY A 28 -18.79 -6.81 -16.58
CA GLY A 28 -17.39 -7.22 -16.76
C GLY A 28 -16.64 -6.46 -17.87
N LYS A 29 -17.28 -5.44 -18.47
CA LYS A 29 -16.70 -4.62 -19.54
C LYS A 29 -15.75 -3.56 -18.95
N ARG A 30 -14.71 -3.23 -19.71
CA ARG A 30 -13.77 -2.15 -19.39
C ARG A 30 -14.53 -0.82 -19.30
N PRO A 31 -14.36 -0.03 -18.22
CA PRO A 31 -14.99 1.28 -18.11
C PRO A 31 -14.42 2.28 -19.14
N PRO A 32 -15.20 3.29 -19.56
CA PRO A 32 -14.74 4.30 -20.53
C PRO A 32 -13.54 5.12 -20.03
N TRP A 33 -13.41 5.30 -18.71
CA TRP A 33 -12.35 6.09 -18.07
C TRP A 33 -11.05 5.31 -17.82
N TRP A 34 -10.96 4.05 -18.24
CA TRP A 34 -9.80 3.21 -17.97
C TRP A 34 -8.62 3.55 -18.89
N PRO A 35 -7.36 3.68 -18.39
CA PRO A 35 -6.20 4.06 -19.20
C PRO A 35 -5.97 3.14 -20.40
N GLU A 36 -5.61 3.73 -21.54
CA GLU A 36 -5.25 2.98 -22.75
C GLU A 36 -3.90 2.27 -22.55
N GLY A 37 -3.85 0.98 -22.88
CA GLY A 37 -2.65 0.14 -22.70
C GLY A 37 -2.59 -0.66 -21.40
N GLU A 38 -3.49 -0.42 -20.44
CA GLU A 38 -3.57 -1.27 -19.24
C GLU A 38 -4.49 -2.48 -19.45
N PRO A 39 -4.05 -3.71 -19.11
CA PRO A 39 -4.87 -4.91 -19.27
C PRO A 39 -6.10 -4.86 -18.36
N TRP A 40 -7.26 -5.15 -18.95
CA TRP A 40 -8.53 -5.31 -18.24
C TRP A 40 -8.88 -6.81 -18.16
N PRO A 41 -9.29 -7.34 -17.00
CA PRO A 41 -9.40 -6.68 -15.69
C PRO A 41 -8.02 -6.37 -15.08
N PRO A 42 -7.93 -5.36 -14.17
CA PRO A 42 -6.67 -5.05 -13.51
C PRO A 42 -6.11 -6.30 -12.82
N PRO A 43 -4.79 -6.53 -12.88
CA PRO A 43 -4.17 -7.66 -12.20
C PRO A 43 -4.54 -7.60 -10.72
N ARG A 44 -5.04 -8.73 -10.19
CA ARG A 44 -5.45 -8.80 -8.78
C ARG A 44 -4.28 -8.34 -7.91
N PRO A 45 -4.48 -7.36 -7.02
CA PRO A 45 -3.43 -6.90 -6.14
C PRO A 45 -2.78 -8.07 -5.39
N PRO A 46 -1.45 -8.06 -5.19
CA PRO A 46 -0.74 -9.17 -4.57
C PRO A 46 -1.34 -9.60 -3.22
N TRP A 47 -1.88 -8.65 -2.45
CA TRP A 47 -2.51 -8.88 -1.14
C TRP A 47 -3.76 -9.78 -1.20
N MET A 48 -4.54 -9.77 -2.29
CA MET A 48 -5.73 -10.61 -2.43
C MET A 48 -5.39 -12.11 -2.55
N ARG A 49 -4.21 -12.43 -3.10
CA ARG A 49 -3.75 -13.81 -3.30
C ARG A 49 -3.43 -14.54 -1.99
N HIS A 50 -3.32 -13.78 -0.91
CA HIS A 50 -2.89 -14.26 0.39
C HIS A 50 -3.90 -14.02 1.52
N ARG A 51 -4.94 -13.19 1.30
CA ARG A 51 -5.98 -12.85 2.29
C ARG A 51 -6.56 -14.06 3.03
N GLY A 52 -6.95 -15.11 2.30
CA GLY A 52 -7.55 -16.30 2.91
C GLY A 52 -6.56 -17.11 3.77
N ARG A 53 -5.29 -17.22 3.33
CA ARG A 53 -4.25 -17.90 4.11
C ARG A 53 -3.86 -17.11 5.35
N PHE A 54 -3.83 -15.79 5.26
CA PHE A 54 -3.57 -14.89 6.37
C PHE A 54 -4.65 -15.00 7.45
N VAL A 55 -5.92 -14.83 7.09
CA VAL A 55 -7.05 -14.91 8.05
C VAL A 55 -7.10 -16.28 8.69
N ARG A 56 -6.90 -17.36 7.91
CA ARG A 56 -6.88 -18.72 8.44
C ARG A 56 -5.72 -18.94 9.41
N ARG A 57 -4.51 -18.48 9.09
CA ARG A 57 -3.34 -18.60 10.00
C ARG A 57 -3.55 -17.86 11.30
N LEU A 58 -4.07 -16.63 11.23
CA LEU A 58 -4.35 -15.82 12.40
C LEU A 58 -5.46 -16.45 13.26
N ALA A 59 -6.55 -16.91 12.62
CA ALA A 59 -7.64 -17.61 13.31
C ALA A 59 -7.13 -18.88 13.99
N LEU A 60 -6.38 -19.74 13.28
CA LEU A 60 -5.80 -20.95 13.86
C LEU A 60 -4.88 -20.65 15.05
N MET A 61 -4.09 -19.59 14.95
CA MET A 61 -3.19 -19.18 16.03
C MET A 61 -3.96 -18.67 17.25
N LEU A 62 -4.98 -17.84 17.06
CA LEU A 62 -5.84 -17.35 18.14
C LEU A 62 -6.62 -18.49 18.80
N THR A 63 -7.21 -19.39 18.00
CA THR A 63 -7.89 -20.59 18.50
C THR A 63 -6.92 -21.50 19.26
N GLY A 64 -5.70 -21.70 18.76
CA GLY A 64 -4.68 -22.50 19.44
C GLY A 64 -4.27 -21.90 20.79
N VAL A 65 -4.03 -20.59 20.85
CA VAL A 65 -3.73 -19.89 22.12
C VAL A 65 -4.92 -19.99 23.08
N PHE A 66 -6.15 -19.81 22.60
CA PHE A 66 -7.35 -19.95 23.42
C PHE A 66 -7.47 -21.35 24.03
N ILE A 67 -7.27 -22.40 23.22
CA ILE A 67 -7.28 -23.79 23.68
C ILE A 67 -6.18 -24.04 24.72
N LEU A 68 -4.96 -23.52 24.49
CA LEU A 68 -3.87 -23.67 25.45
C LEU A 68 -4.18 -22.99 26.80
N VAL A 69 -4.76 -21.79 26.78
CA VAL A 69 -5.14 -21.07 28.00
C VAL A 69 -6.27 -21.80 28.72
N ALA A 70 -7.32 -22.23 28.01
CA ALA A 70 -8.42 -23.01 28.59
C ALA A 70 -7.91 -24.32 29.21
N GLY A 71 -7.04 -25.05 28.50
CA GLY A 71 -6.41 -26.27 29.00
C GLY A 71 -5.55 -26.01 30.24
N MET A 72 -4.78 -24.92 30.27
CA MET A 72 -3.97 -24.52 31.42
C MET A 72 -4.82 -24.22 32.65
N ILE A 73 -5.96 -23.55 32.46
CA ILE A 73 -6.92 -23.30 33.54
C ILE A 73 -7.49 -24.63 34.05
N THR A 74 -7.94 -25.51 33.17
CA THR A 74 -8.48 -26.83 33.55
C THR A 74 -7.46 -27.67 34.32
N VAL A 75 -6.22 -27.79 33.82
CA VAL A 75 -5.14 -28.53 34.48
C VAL A 75 -4.77 -27.87 35.81
N GLY A 76 -4.73 -26.55 35.88
CA GLY A 76 -4.46 -25.80 37.10
C GLY A 76 -5.50 -26.05 38.19
N VAL A 77 -6.80 -26.00 37.84
CA VAL A 77 -7.91 -26.30 38.75
C VAL A 77 -7.83 -27.75 39.23
N TRP A 78 -7.54 -28.69 38.33
CA TRP A 78 -7.40 -30.10 38.69
C TRP A 78 -6.22 -30.35 39.65
N LEU A 79 -5.07 -29.71 39.40
CA LEU A 79 -3.91 -29.76 40.30
C LEU A 79 -4.22 -29.15 41.67
N ALA A 80 -4.99 -28.07 41.72
CA ALA A 80 -5.42 -27.45 42.98
C ALA A 80 -6.35 -28.37 43.79
N ALA A 81 -7.33 -29.00 43.14
CA ALA A 81 -8.22 -29.98 43.78
C ALA A 81 -7.43 -31.18 44.34
N ALA A 82 -6.42 -31.65 43.61
CA ALA A 82 -5.51 -32.69 44.08
C ALA A 82 -4.66 -32.24 45.29
N ALA A 83 -4.17 -31.00 45.29
CA ALA A 83 -3.38 -30.45 46.39
C ALA A 83 -4.20 -30.29 47.69
N LEU A 84 -5.50 -30.02 47.57
CA LEU A 84 -6.43 -29.94 48.69
C LEU A 84 -6.91 -31.31 49.19
N GLY A 85 -6.46 -32.41 48.58
CA GLY A 85 -6.87 -33.77 48.94
C GLY A 85 -8.30 -34.15 48.51
N VAL A 86 -8.96 -33.30 47.70
CA VAL A 86 -10.30 -33.58 47.15
C VAL A 86 -10.25 -34.73 46.14
N VAL A 87 -9.13 -34.88 45.43
CA VAL A 87 -8.90 -35.92 44.43
C VAL A 87 -7.56 -36.59 44.70
N GLN A 88 -7.52 -37.92 44.77
CA GLN A 88 -6.28 -38.68 44.91
C GLN A 88 -5.63 -38.88 43.55
N VAL A 89 -4.37 -38.47 43.41
CA VAL A 89 -3.62 -38.57 42.15
C VAL A 89 -2.24 -39.17 42.41
N ALA A 90 -1.83 -40.10 41.56
CA ALA A 90 -0.50 -40.68 41.66
C ALA A 90 0.59 -39.61 41.41
N GLY A 91 1.67 -39.67 42.19
CA GLY A 91 2.84 -38.78 42.05
C GLY A 91 3.33 -38.54 40.61
N PRO A 92 3.54 -39.58 39.78
CA PRO A 92 3.99 -39.38 38.40
C PRO A 92 2.99 -38.62 37.53
N VAL A 93 1.68 -38.81 37.73
CA VAL A 93 0.64 -38.08 36.97
C VAL A 93 0.68 -36.59 37.28
N ARG A 94 0.93 -36.24 38.55
CA ARG A 94 1.09 -34.84 38.98
C ARG A 94 2.30 -34.17 38.31
N LEU A 95 3.43 -34.88 38.20
CA LEU A 95 4.61 -34.36 37.51
C LEU A 95 4.37 -34.13 36.01
N ILE A 96 3.70 -35.07 35.35
CA ILE A 96 3.32 -34.94 33.93
C ILE A 96 2.39 -33.74 33.73
N ALA A 97 1.38 -33.56 34.59
CA ALA A 97 0.46 -32.43 34.51
C ALA A 97 1.16 -31.08 34.70
N VAL A 98 2.10 -30.98 35.64
CA VAL A 98 2.91 -29.77 35.82
C VAL A 98 3.80 -29.50 34.61
N ALA A 99 4.46 -30.52 34.06
CA ALA A 99 5.27 -30.38 32.86
C ALA A 99 4.43 -29.92 31.65
N ALA A 100 3.23 -30.47 31.48
CA ALA A 100 2.28 -30.05 30.44
C ALA A 100 1.86 -28.58 30.60
N LEU A 101 1.61 -28.12 31.84
CA LEU A 101 1.27 -26.73 32.14
C LEU A 101 2.40 -25.77 31.74
N VAL A 102 3.66 -26.11 32.07
CA VAL A 102 4.84 -25.31 31.72
C VAL A 102 5.02 -25.22 30.19
N LEU A 103 4.86 -26.33 29.47
CA LEU A 103 4.90 -26.34 28.01
C LEU A 103 3.77 -25.49 27.40
N ALA A 104 2.55 -25.60 27.93
CA ALA A 104 1.42 -24.78 27.49
C ALA A 104 1.68 -23.29 27.72
N ALA A 105 2.27 -22.91 28.86
CA ALA A 105 2.65 -21.53 29.15
C ALA A 105 3.69 -21.00 28.15
N GLY A 106 4.70 -21.81 27.81
CA GLY A 106 5.65 -21.49 26.75
C GLY A 106 4.95 -21.26 25.40
N GLY A 107 4.00 -22.11 25.04
CA GLY A 107 3.18 -21.96 23.83
C GLY A 107 2.37 -20.65 23.79
N VAL A 108 1.75 -20.26 24.91
CA VAL A 108 1.02 -18.99 25.03
C VAL A 108 1.95 -17.79 24.88
N VAL A 109 3.15 -17.82 25.46
CA VAL A 109 4.14 -16.75 25.31
C VAL A 109 4.60 -16.59 23.86
N ILE A 110 4.85 -17.70 23.15
CA ILE A 110 5.20 -17.68 21.73
C ILE A 110 4.03 -17.14 20.88
N GLY A 111 2.81 -17.61 21.17
CA GLY A 111 1.59 -17.15 20.51
C GLY A 111 1.35 -15.64 20.68
N THR A 112 1.41 -15.14 21.90
CA THR A 112 1.21 -13.71 22.18
C THR A 112 2.30 -12.82 21.57
N ARG A 113 3.57 -13.27 21.56
CA ARG A 113 4.65 -12.57 20.83
C ARG A 113 4.40 -12.55 19.33
N GLY A 114 3.89 -13.63 18.76
CA GLY A 114 3.45 -13.67 17.38
C GLY A 114 2.41 -12.60 17.11
N LEU A 115 1.38 -12.48 17.96
CA LEU A 115 0.28 -11.53 17.80
C LEU A 115 0.77 -10.08 17.80
N ARG A 116 1.72 -9.73 18.68
CA ARG A 116 2.36 -8.41 18.71
C ARG A 116 3.06 -8.04 17.40
N ARG A 117 3.65 -9.00 16.69
CA ARG A 117 4.25 -8.77 15.36
C ARG A 117 3.23 -8.43 14.28
N PHE A 118 1.95 -8.76 14.48
CA PHE A 118 0.86 -8.36 13.58
C PHE A 118 0.22 -7.04 13.98
N ALA A 119 0.07 -6.79 15.28
CA ALA A 119 -0.58 -5.58 15.77
C ALA A 119 0.22 -4.31 15.46
N ALA A 120 1.55 -4.35 15.58
CA ALA A 120 2.38 -3.16 15.39
C ALA A 120 2.31 -2.58 13.96
N PRO A 121 2.48 -3.36 12.87
CA PRO A 121 2.34 -2.82 11.51
C PRO A 121 0.94 -2.33 11.17
N VAL A 122 -0.10 -2.87 11.81
CA VAL A 122 -1.48 -2.38 11.66
C VAL A 122 -1.63 -1.02 12.33
N GLY A 123 -1.05 -0.83 13.52
CA GLY A 123 -0.99 0.48 14.19
C GLY A 123 -0.29 1.52 13.32
N ASP A 124 0.85 1.18 12.73
CA ASP A 124 1.60 2.07 11.83
C ASP A 124 0.75 2.53 10.62
N LEU A 125 -0.08 1.64 10.06
CA LEU A 125 -1.02 1.97 8.97
C LEU A 125 -2.16 2.87 9.41
N VAL A 126 -2.70 2.66 10.62
CA VAL A 126 -3.76 3.52 11.18
C VAL A 126 -3.21 4.93 11.40
N GLU A 127 -2.03 5.05 12.00
CA GLU A 127 -1.36 6.34 12.18
C GLU A 127 -1.11 7.02 10.82
N GLY A 128 -0.61 6.28 9.83
CA GLY A 128 -0.42 6.81 8.48
C GLY A 128 -1.70 7.32 7.85
N ALA A 129 -2.81 6.61 8.00
CA ALA A 129 -4.12 7.04 7.50
C ALA A 129 -4.59 8.34 8.19
N THR A 130 -4.40 8.47 9.50
CA THR A 130 -4.69 9.71 10.24
C THR A 130 -3.83 10.87 9.75
N ARG A 131 -2.53 10.64 9.46
CA ARG A 131 -1.64 11.69 8.91
C ARG A 131 -2.06 12.15 7.51
N ILE A 132 -2.46 11.23 6.64
CA ILE A 132 -3.02 11.57 5.33
C ILE A 132 -4.30 12.40 5.48
N GLN A 133 -5.17 12.06 6.45
CA GLN A 133 -6.37 12.83 6.74
C GLN A 133 -6.05 14.27 7.18
N SER A 134 -4.94 14.49 7.90
CA SER A 134 -4.47 15.83 8.27
C SER A 134 -3.69 16.56 7.16
N GLY A 135 -3.58 15.98 5.96
CA GLY A 135 -2.88 16.59 4.82
C GLY A 135 -1.37 16.32 4.76
N ASP A 136 -0.83 15.48 5.65
CA ASP A 136 0.56 15.02 5.59
C ASP A 136 0.67 13.82 4.62
N TYR A 137 0.78 14.12 3.34
CA TYR A 137 0.97 13.11 2.28
C TYR A 137 2.43 12.62 2.15
N GLY A 138 3.36 13.22 2.90
CA GLY A 138 4.78 12.86 2.88
C GLY A 138 5.11 11.65 3.75
N PHE A 139 4.24 11.32 4.72
CA PHE A 139 4.44 10.18 5.59
C PHE A 139 4.53 8.86 4.82
N ARG A 140 5.41 7.96 5.27
CA ARG A 140 5.61 6.62 4.72
C ARG A 140 5.61 5.59 5.84
N VAL A 141 4.87 4.52 5.63
CA VAL A 141 4.80 3.41 6.58
C VAL A 141 5.90 2.40 6.25
N VAL A 142 6.57 1.89 7.28
CA VAL A 142 7.59 0.86 7.14
C VAL A 142 6.95 -0.45 6.67
N GLU A 143 7.47 -1.04 5.58
CA GLU A 143 6.97 -2.31 5.03
C GLU A 143 7.44 -3.53 5.82
N ARG A 144 6.85 -3.74 7.00
CA ARG A 144 7.23 -4.82 7.92
C ARG A 144 6.07 -5.76 8.24
N GLY A 145 6.42 -6.90 8.82
CA GLY A 145 5.47 -7.96 9.17
C GLY A 145 5.26 -8.99 8.05
N PRO A 146 4.17 -9.76 8.10
CA PRO A 146 3.81 -10.78 7.11
C PRO A 146 3.70 -10.21 5.69
N PRO A 147 3.88 -11.03 4.64
CA PRO A 147 3.80 -10.57 3.25
C PRO A 147 2.49 -9.84 2.93
N GLU A 148 1.39 -10.23 3.58
CA GLU A 148 0.09 -9.59 3.42
C GLU A 148 0.09 -8.15 3.97
N LEU A 149 0.61 -7.93 5.17
CA LEU A 149 0.71 -6.57 5.74
C LEU A 149 1.71 -5.71 4.96
N ARG A 150 2.84 -6.27 4.52
CA ARG A 150 3.81 -5.54 3.68
C ARG A 150 3.18 -5.07 2.37
N SER A 151 2.36 -5.92 1.73
CA SER A 151 1.68 -5.54 0.49
C SER A 151 0.63 -4.44 0.69
N VAL A 152 0.02 -4.35 1.88
CA VAL A 152 -0.87 -3.23 2.22
C VAL A 152 -0.05 -1.96 2.49
N ALA A 153 1.06 -2.06 3.22
CA ALA A 153 1.98 -0.93 3.46
C ALA A 153 2.55 -0.36 2.15
N TYR A 154 2.94 -1.23 1.21
CA TYR A 154 3.36 -0.83 -0.13
C TYR A 154 2.25 -0.06 -0.87
N ALA A 155 1.02 -0.60 -0.87
CA ALA A 155 -0.12 0.06 -1.52
C ALA A 155 -0.46 1.41 -0.88
N PHE A 156 -0.36 1.50 0.45
CA PHE A 156 -0.51 2.76 1.20
C PHE A 156 0.55 3.79 0.78
N ASN A 157 1.83 3.40 0.74
CA ASN A 157 2.92 4.28 0.35
C ASN A 157 2.75 4.80 -1.08
N ALA A 158 2.37 3.92 -2.02
CA ALA A 158 2.11 4.31 -3.41
C ALA A 158 0.91 5.28 -3.53
N MET A 159 -0.14 5.09 -2.72
CA MET A 159 -1.27 6.03 -2.66
C MET A 159 -0.82 7.39 -2.11
N SER A 160 -0.04 7.40 -1.03
CA SER A 160 0.47 8.62 -0.42
C SER A 160 1.38 9.40 -1.37
N GLU A 161 2.21 8.71 -2.14
CA GLU A 161 3.05 9.31 -3.18
C GLU A 161 2.23 9.98 -4.28
N ARG A 162 1.16 9.32 -4.76
CA ARG A 162 0.25 9.92 -5.76
C ARG A 162 -0.45 11.15 -5.21
N LEU A 163 -0.95 11.10 -3.97
CA LEU A 163 -1.58 12.26 -3.31
C LEU A 163 -0.60 13.43 -3.19
N GLN A 164 0.64 13.16 -2.77
CA GLN A 164 1.67 14.17 -2.65
C GLN A 164 2.01 14.81 -4.01
N ALA A 165 2.12 14.01 -5.07
CA ALA A 165 2.37 14.52 -6.42
C ALA A 165 1.23 15.41 -6.91
N THR A 166 -0.03 14.99 -6.74
CA THR A 166 -1.21 15.77 -7.12
C THR A 166 -1.30 17.09 -6.35
N GLU A 167 -1.03 17.07 -5.04
CA GLU A 167 -1.04 18.28 -4.22
C GLU A 167 0.09 19.26 -4.61
N ASN A 168 1.29 18.76 -4.91
CA ASN A 168 2.38 19.58 -5.41
C ASN A 168 2.04 20.23 -6.75
N GLN A 169 1.44 19.47 -7.68
CA GLN A 169 1.02 19.98 -8.97
C GLN A 169 -0.06 21.05 -8.83
N ARG A 170 -1.04 20.84 -7.93
CA ARG A 170 -2.06 21.83 -7.60
C ARG A 170 -1.43 23.13 -7.04
N ARG A 171 -0.47 23.02 -6.13
CA ARG A 171 0.21 24.19 -5.54
C ARG A 171 1.03 24.96 -6.56
N SER A 172 1.79 24.27 -7.42
CA SER A 172 2.52 24.92 -8.52
C SER A 172 1.56 25.67 -9.43
N PHE A 173 0.49 25.00 -9.88
CA PHE A 173 -0.51 25.62 -10.73
C PHE A 173 -1.13 26.88 -10.11
N LEU A 174 -1.49 26.84 -8.82
CA LEU A 174 -2.02 28.02 -8.14
C LEU A 174 -1.00 29.14 -8.01
N ALA A 175 0.28 28.81 -7.79
CA ALA A 175 1.36 29.80 -7.76
C ALA A 175 1.56 30.44 -9.14
N ASP A 176 1.60 29.63 -10.20
CA ASP A 176 1.77 30.06 -11.58
C ASP A 176 0.61 30.99 -11.99
N VAL A 177 -0.63 30.59 -11.73
CA VAL A 177 -1.83 31.41 -11.98
C VAL A 177 -1.79 32.72 -11.21
N THR A 178 -1.32 32.73 -9.97
CA THR A 178 -1.22 33.95 -9.17
C THR A 178 -0.14 34.88 -9.71
N HIS A 179 0.98 34.33 -10.16
CA HIS A 179 2.07 35.10 -10.74
C HIS A 179 1.65 35.75 -12.07
N GLU A 180 1.02 34.97 -12.95
CA GLU A 180 0.48 35.45 -14.22
C GLU A 180 -0.62 36.51 -14.04
N LEU A 181 -1.37 36.46 -12.92
CA LEU A 181 -2.39 37.45 -12.60
C LEU A 181 -1.86 38.74 -11.99
N ARG A 182 -0.76 38.67 -11.23
CA ARG A 182 -0.23 39.84 -10.51
C ARG A 182 0.18 40.94 -11.47
N THR A 183 0.84 40.59 -12.58
CA THR A 183 1.32 41.55 -13.58
C THR A 183 0.20 42.34 -14.26
N PRO A 184 -0.83 41.71 -14.87
CA PRO A 184 -1.92 42.46 -15.49
C PRO A 184 -2.73 43.26 -14.47
N LEU A 185 -2.93 42.74 -13.25
CA LEU A 185 -3.59 43.51 -12.19
C LEU A 185 -2.79 44.74 -11.76
N ALA A 186 -1.46 44.65 -11.69
CA ALA A 186 -0.60 45.80 -11.41
C ALA A 186 -0.67 46.86 -12.51
N ILE A 187 -0.74 46.44 -13.79
CA ILE A 187 -0.92 47.35 -14.94
C ILE A 187 -2.28 48.06 -14.87
N ILE A 188 -3.36 47.30 -14.69
CA ILE A 188 -4.72 47.84 -14.59
C ILE A 188 -4.79 48.84 -13.43
N ARG A 189 -4.24 48.47 -12.28
CA ARG A 189 -4.22 49.31 -11.09
C ARG A 189 -3.40 50.59 -11.29
N GLY A 190 -2.17 50.49 -11.81
CA GLY A 190 -1.29 51.65 -11.98
C GLY A 190 -1.85 52.68 -12.98
N GLN A 191 -2.50 52.22 -14.06
CA GLN A 191 -3.17 53.11 -15.00
C GLN A 191 -4.42 53.76 -14.40
N ALA A 192 -5.22 52.99 -13.65
CA ALA A 192 -6.39 53.53 -12.97
C ALA A 192 -6.03 54.58 -11.91
N GLU A 193 -4.97 54.35 -11.12
CA GLU A 193 -4.45 55.30 -10.14
C GLU A 193 -3.95 56.58 -10.83
N GLY A 194 -3.16 56.48 -11.91
CA GLY A 194 -2.67 57.66 -12.63
C GLY A 194 -3.77 58.50 -13.29
N ILE A 195 -4.86 57.88 -13.76
CA ILE A 195 -6.04 58.62 -14.25
C ILE A 195 -6.78 59.30 -13.08
N SER A 196 -6.96 58.59 -11.95
CA SER A 196 -7.64 59.11 -10.77
C SER A 196 -6.92 60.32 -10.15
N ASP A 197 -5.59 60.27 -10.09
CA ASP A 197 -4.76 61.32 -9.50
C ASP A 197 -4.53 62.51 -10.46
N GLY A 198 -5.13 62.49 -11.66
CA GLY A 198 -5.00 63.54 -12.68
C GLY A 198 -3.65 63.59 -13.38
N LEU A 199 -2.79 62.59 -13.16
CA LEU A 199 -1.49 62.44 -13.83
C LEU A 199 -1.65 62.05 -15.31
N TYR A 200 -2.71 61.33 -15.64
CA TYR A 200 -3.04 60.90 -17.00
C TYR A 200 -4.47 61.35 -17.40
N PRO A 201 -4.69 61.89 -18.60
CA PRO A 201 -6.03 62.10 -19.13
C PRO A 201 -6.80 60.77 -19.29
N GLY A 202 -8.12 60.80 -19.11
CA GLY A 202 -8.99 59.64 -19.33
C GLY A 202 -9.27 59.37 -20.82
N ASP A 203 -8.24 59.33 -21.65
CA ASP A 203 -8.33 59.22 -23.10
C ASP A 203 -7.92 57.83 -23.62
N ALA A 204 -8.19 57.57 -24.90
CA ALA A 204 -7.96 56.26 -25.52
C ALA A 204 -6.53 55.70 -25.32
N PRO A 205 -5.44 56.49 -25.43
CA PRO A 205 -4.07 56.03 -25.19
C PRO A 205 -3.85 55.43 -23.78
N HIS A 206 -4.53 55.92 -22.75
CA HIS A 206 -4.34 55.49 -21.36
C HIS A 206 -5.35 54.42 -20.91
N LEU A 207 -6.49 54.31 -21.60
CA LEU A 207 -7.46 53.22 -21.39
C LEU A 207 -7.11 51.94 -22.15
N THR A 208 -6.41 52.04 -23.29
CA THR A 208 -6.03 50.88 -24.12
C THR A 208 -5.24 49.81 -23.35
N PRO A 209 -4.22 50.15 -22.54
CA PRO A 209 -3.46 49.16 -21.76
C PRO A 209 -4.30 48.43 -20.70
N ILE A 210 -5.31 49.10 -20.13
CA ILE A 210 -6.25 48.49 -19.17
C ILE A 210 -7.12 47.44 -19.87
N LEU A 211 -7.68 47.81 -21.02
CA LEU A 211 -8.54 46.92 -21.82
C LEU A 211 -7.75 45.73 -22.38
N GLU A 212 -6.53 45.97 -22.84
CA GLU A 212 -5.64 44.93 -23.35
C GLU A 212 -5.28 43.93 -22.25
N ALA A 213 -4.86 44.40 -21.07
CA ALA A 213 -4.58 43.55 -19.91
C ALA A 213 -5.81 42.77 -19.42
N ALA A 214 -7.02 43.34 -19.57
CA ALA A 214 -8.27 42.65 -19.24
C ALA A 214 -8.64 41.56 -20.26
N HIS A 215 -8.26 41.71 -21.53
CA HIS A 215 -8.61 40.77 -22.61
C HIS A 215 -7.59 39.64 -22.83
N THR A 216 -6.35 39.74 -22.36
CA THR A 216 -5.29 38.76 -22.70
C THR A 216 -5.47 37.35 -22.10
N ARG A 217 -6.52 37.10 -21.29
CA ARG A 217 -6.64 35.84 -20.55
C ARG A 217 -7.37 34.74 -21.34
N ARG A 218 -6.73 34.20 -22.39
CA ARG A 218 -6.94 32.79 -22.77
C ARG A 218 -5.93 31.93 -22.00
N PRO A 219 -6.36 31.10 -21.03
CA PRO A 219 -5.43 30.30 -20.25
C PRO A 219 -4.71 29.30 -21.15
N ALA A 220 -3.39 29.46 -21.29
CA ALA A 220 -2.52 28.52 -22.02
C ALA A 220 -2.48 27.12 -21.37
N HIS A 221 -2.94 26.98 -20.12
CA HIS A 221 -2.90 25.73 -19.36
C HIS A 221 -4.15 24.85 -19.45
N ALA A 222 -5.17 25.23 -20.22
CA ALA A 222 -6.39 24.41 -20.38
C ALA A 222 -6.14 23.07 -21.14
N GLY A 223 -4.98 22.88 -21.77
CA GLY A 223 -4.61 21.64 -22.46
C GLY A 223 -3.88 20.59 -21.60
N ALA A 224 -3.40 20.93 -20.39
CA ALA A 224 -2.47 20.07 -19.64
C ALA A 224 -3.15 19.12 -18.62
N LEU A 225 -4.48 19.18 -18.48
CA LEU A 225 -5.24 18.31 -17.58
C LEU A 225 -5.83 17.07 -18.27
N GLY A 226 -5.57 16.88 -19.57
CA GLY A 226 -6.15 15.80 -20.39
C GLY A 226 -5.26 14.58 -20.61
N ASP A 227 -3.93 14.72 -20.59
CA ASP A 227 -3.04 13.61 -20.96
C ASP A 227 -2.08 13.27 -19.81
N GLY A 228 -2.34 12.11 -19.20
CA GLY A 228 -1.38 11.46 -18.31
C GLY A 228 -0.13 11.08 -19.07
N GLN A 229 0.86 11.96 -19.10
CA GLN A 229 2.23 11.62 -19.51
C GLN A 229 2.84 10.68 -18.47
N PRO A 230 3.26 9.46 -18.83
CA PRO A 230 3.99 8.58 -17.94
C PRO A 230 5.40 9.15 -17.69
N GLN A 231 5.77 9.34 -16.42
CA GLN A 231 7.16 9.64 -16.05
C GLN A 231 8.08 8.48 -16.51
N PRO A 232 9.10 8.73 -17.34
CA PRO A 232 10.10 7.73 -17.68
C PRO A 232 11.19 7.75 -16.61
N GLY A 233 11.07 6.92 -15.57
CA GLY A 233 12.00 7.05 -14.45
C GLY A 233 12.00 5.98 -13.36
N ALA A 234 11.80 4.70 -13.66
CA ALA A 234 12.20 3.62 -12.74
C ALA A 234 12.48 2.31 -13.49
N ARG A 235 13.63 2.25 -14.14
CA ARG A 235 14.16 1.02 -14.75
C ARG A 235 14.49 -0.01 -13.66
N ALA A 236 13.86 -1.17 -13.79
CA ALA A 236 14.46 -2.50 -13.68
C ALA A 236 15.14 -2.92 -12.36
N HIS A 237 14.35 -3.44 -11.42
CA HIS A 237 14.77 -4.61 -10.63
C HIS A 237 14.20 -5.88 -11.25
N ARG A 238 14.86 -6.36 -12.31
CA ARG A 238 14.53 -7.64 -12.97
C ARG A 238 15.10 -8.78 -12.12
N ARG A 239 14.23 -9.51 -11.44
CA ARG A 239 14.54 -10.85 -10.88
C ARG A 239 14.97 -11.77 -12.02
N ARG A 240 16.25 -12.15 -12.05
CA ARG A 240 16.72 -13.36 -12.72
C ARG A 240 16.65 -14.51 -11.73
N SER A 241 15.69 -15.41 -11.95
CA SER A 241 15.80 -16.81 -11.55
C SER A 241 15.14 -17.63 -12.65
N ALA A 242 15.90 -17.79 -13.74
CA ALA A 242 15.55 -18.64 -14.85
C ALA A 242 15.73 -20.09 -14.42
N GLY A 243 14.62 -20.78 -14.21
CA GLY A 243 14.57 -22.22 -14.42
C GLY A 243 14.42 -22.46 -15.92
N ARG A 244 15.38 -23.13 -16.55
CA ARG A 244 15.12 -23.88 -17.77
C ARG A 244 16.15 -24.98 -18.02
N ARG A 245 15.57 -26.17 -18.20
CA ARG A 245 16.00 -27.34 -18.99
C ARG A 245 16.85 -28.41 -18.30
N VAL A 246 16.12 -29.46 -17.96
CA VAL A 246 16.51 -30.86 -18.03
C VAL A 246 16.90 -31.24 -19.48
N ALA A 247 17.81 -32.21 -19.56
CA ALA A 247 18.13 -33.12 -20.67
C ALA A 247 19.34 -32.78 -21.55
N GLY A 248 20.36 -33.63 -21.45
CA GLY A 248 21.14 -34.06 -22.62
C GLY A 248 22.64 -34.28 -22.39
N LEU A 249 23.00 -35.55 -22.14
CA LEU A 249 24.20 -36.28 -22.64
C LEU A 249 25.58 -35.84 -22.08
N ILE A 250 26.24 -36.65 -21.24
CA ILE A 250 27.02 -37.87 -21.54
C ILE A 250 28.23 -37.62 -22.46
N GLN A 251 29.39 -37.92 -21.87
CA GLN A 251 30.65 -38.40 -22.47
C GLN A 251 31.78 -37.46 -22.86
N ALA A 252 32.96 -38.06 -22.66
CA ALA A 252 34.25 -37.84 -23.29
C ALA A 252 35.08 -36.69 -22.69
N SER A 253 35.99 -37.00 -21.77
CA SER A 253 37.32 -37.57 -22.00
C SER A 253 38.31 -36.53 -22.51
N GLY A 254 39.48 -36.46 -21.88
CA GLY A 254 40.64 -35.80 -22.47
C GLY A 254 41.28 -34.77 -21.56
N ARG A 255 41.78 -35.19 -20.40
CA ARG A 255 42.98 -34.56 -19.87
C ARG A 255 44.15 -35.05 -20.72
N SER A 256 44.78 -34.15 -21.46
CA SER A 256 46.19 -34.25 -21.79
C SER A 256 46.86 -32.87 -21.79
N PRO A 257 48.12 -32.78 -21.32
CA PRO A 257 48.97 -31.59 -21.22
C PRO A 257 49.65 -31.34 -22.60
N PRO A 258 50.68 -30.48 -22.86
CA PRO A 258 51.79 -30.04 -21.99
C PRO A 258 52.27 -28.58 -22.16
N ASN A 259 53.17 -28.11 -21.28
CA ASN A 259 54.45 -27.57 -21.76
C ASN A 259 55.53 -27.53 -20.65
N ARG A 260 56.70 -28.05 -20.99
CA ARG A 260 58.00 -27.90 -20.31
C ARG A 260 58.49 -26.45 -20.56
N ALA A 261 59.40 -25.85 -19.79
CA ALA A 261 60.81 -26.23 -19.68
C ALA A 261 61.55 -25.37 -18.62
N PRO A 262 62.80 -25.77 -18.24
CA PRO A 262 63.55 -25.39 -17.03
C PRO A 262 64.69 -24.38 -17.39
N PRO A 263 65.89 -24.28 -16.74
CA PRO A 263 66.43 -24.86 -15.49
C PRO A 263 67.16 -23.84 -14.57
N GLY A 264 67.64 -24.30 -13.40
CA GLY A 264 68.57 -23.56 -12.55
C GLY A 264 69.07 -24.38 -11.36
N ASP A 265 70.33 -24.79 -11.45
CA ASP A 265 71.06 -25.78 -10.64
C ASP A 265 71.49 -25.36 -9.22
N ALA A 266 72.01 -26.38 -8.50
CA ALA A 266 73.12 -26.36 -7.53
C ALA A 266 72.72 -25.95 -6.08
N ARG A 267 72.98 -26.71 -5.01
CA ARG A 267 73.85 -27.86 -4.70
C ARG A 267 73.20 -28.71 -3.60
#